data_AF-A0A0Q0XJN7-F1
#
_entry.id   AF-A0A0Q0XJN7-F1
#
_cell.length_a   1.000
_cell.length_b   1.000
_cell.length_c   1.000
_cell.angle_alpha   90.00
_cell.angle_beta   90.00
_cell.angle_gamma   90.00
#
_symmetry.space_group_name_H-M   'P 1'
#
loop_
_entity.id
_entity.type
_entity.pdbx_description
1 polymer ?
#
loop_
_entity_poly.entity_id
_entity_poly.type
_entity_poly.pdbx_seq_one_letter_code
_entity_poly.pdbx_strand_id
1 'polypeptide(L)'
;MDEEAATFGFLITAVIVFVTGMIWQGLWSFLLAMTMSGNMFYETIGIAGFILGFIGALVLLYCALILFVYIVILAAIFGIPAYLIYLVLGLEYSIILAVAIGIIALVYLIEARTVEVQHYTITLNPHRRYIIKR
;
A
#
# COMPACT_ATOMS: atom_id res chain seq x y z
N MET A 1 -29.11 0.77 -4.21
CA MET A 1 -27.84 0.86 -3.47
C MET A 1 -26.89 -0.06 -4.19
N ASP A 2 -25.76 0.46 -4.65
CA ASP A 2 -24.84 -0.32 -5.49
C ASP A 2 -24.25 -1.45 -4.65
N GLU A 3 -24.37 -2.69 -5.15
CA GLU A 3 -23.99 -3.91 -4.42
C GLU A 3 -22.51 -3.90 -3.99
N GLU A 4 -21.65 -3.27 -4.81
CA GLU A 4 -20.25 -3.06 -4.52
C GLU A 4 -20.03 -2.13 -3.32
N ALA A 5 -20.80 -1.04 -3.22
CA ALA A 5 -20.71 -0.10 -2.11
C ALA A 5 -21.18 -0.74 -0.79
N ALA A 6 -22.20 -1.59 -0.84
CA ALA A 6 -22.66 -2.37 0.30
C ALA A 6 -21.59 -3.34 0.80
N THR A 7 -20.97 -4.07 -0.13
CA THR A 7 -19.93 -5.07 0.17
C THR A 7 -18.68 -4.39 0.73
N PHE A 8 -18.26 -3.27 0.15
CA PHE A 8 -17.12 -2.49 0.63
C PHE A 8 -17.37 -1.90 2.02
N GLY A 9 -18.56 -1.34 2.26
CA GLY A 9 -18.96 -0.84 3.58
C GLY A 9 -18.99 -1.94 4.64
N PHE A 10 -19.46 -3.13 4.29
CA PHE A 10 -19.43 -4.30 5.17
C PHE A 10 -17.99 -4.70 5.56
N LEU A 11 -17.10 -4.80 4.57
CA LEU A 11 -15.69 -5.15 4.81
C LEU A 11 -14.98 -4.12 5.69
N ILE A 12 -15.20 -2.83 5.45
CA ILE A 12 -14.66 -1.76 6.30
C ILE A 12 -15.17 -1.92 7.74
N THR A 13 -16.48 -2.15 7.91
CA THR A 13 -17.08 -2.30 9.23
C THR A 13 -16.51 -3.51 9.97
N ALA A 14 -16.33 -4.64 9.29
CA ALA A 14 -15.70 -5.84 9.84
C ALA A 14 -14.27 -5.56 10.32
N VAL A 15 -13.46 -4.85 9.52
CA VAL A 15 -12.10 -4.45 9.91
C VAL A 15 -12.12 -3.50 11.10
N ILE A 16 -13.01 -2.51 11.12
CA ILE A 16 -13.14 -1.56 12.24
C ILE A 16 -13.50 -2.30 13.53
N VAL A 17 -14.47 -3.22 13.50
CA VAL A 17 -14.87 -4.02 14.67
C VAL A 17 -13.68 -4.82 15.20
N PHE A 18 -12.93 -5.48 14.33
CA PHE A 18 -11.76 -6.24 14.73
C PHE A 18 -10.66 -5.36 15.34
N VAL A 19 -10.29 -4.24 14.68
CA VAL A 19 -9.29 -3.29 15.19
C VAL A 19 -9.74 -2.69 16.53
N THR A 20 -11.02 -2.36 16.66
CA THR A 20 -11.60 -1.88 17.91
C THR A 20 -11.47 -2.93 19.01
N GLY A 21 -11.69 -4.21 18.71
CA GLY A 21 -11.48 -5.31 19.66
C GLY A 21 -10.01 -5.54 20.04
N MET A 22 -9.06 -5.17 19.17
CA MET A 22 -7.63 -5.18 19.54
C MET A 22 -7.28 -4.05 20.51
N ILE A 23 -7.87 -2.87 20.32
CA ILE A 23 -7.60 -1.69 21.15
C ILE A 23 -8.36 -1.79 22.48
N TRP A 24 -9.63 -2.20 22.44
CA TRP A 24 -10.50 -2.39 23.59
C TRP A 24 -10.67 -3.87 23.91
N GLN A 25 -9.76 -4.40 24.74
CA GLN A 25 -9.75 -5.81 25.12
C GLN A 25 -11.07 -6.28 25.79
N GLY A 26 -11.80 -5.37 26.45
CA GLY A 26 -13.09 -5.65 27.09
C GLY A 26 -14.24 -5.88 26.10
N LEU A 27 -14.08 -5.52 24.82
CA LEU A 27 -15.10 -5.73 23.79
C LEU A 27 -15.45 -7.22 23.64
N TRP A 28 -14.46 -8.11 23.67
CA TRP A 28 -14.67 -9.54 23.50
C TRP A 28 -15.46 -10.14 24.66
N SER A 29 -15.10 -9.78 25.89
CA SER A 29 -15.86 -10.19 27.08
C SER A 29 -17.29 -9.65 27.07
N PHE A 30 -17.49 -8.43 26.56
CA PHE A 30 -18.81 -7.82 26.45
C PHE A 30 -19.67 -8.51 25.39
N LEU A 31 -19.12 -8.80 24.21
CA LEU A 31 -19.79 -9.58 23.17
C LEU A 31 -20.16 -10.99 23.67
N LEU A 32 -19.26 -11.63 24.42
CA LEU A 32 -19.51 -12.95 25.00
C LEU A 32 -20.65 -12.91 26.04
N ALA A 33 -20.65 -11.89 26.90
CA ALA A 33 -21.74 -11.67 27.86
C ALA A 33 -23.08 -11.40 27.17
N MET A 34 -23.07 -10.68 26.04
CA MET A 34 -24.27 -10.46 25.21
C MET A 34 -24.80 -11.78 24.63
N THR A 35 -23.92 -12.63 24.11
CA THR A 35 -24.28 -13.97 23.61
C THR A 35 -24.89 -14.84 24.71
N MET A 36 -24.42 -14.74 25.95
CA MET A 36 -24.91 -15.53 27.08
C MET A 36 -26.06 -14.88 27.86
N SER A 37 -26.59 -13.75 27.41
CA SER A 37 -27.55 -12.94 28.17
C SER A 37 -28.95 -13.55 28.30
N GLY A 38 -29.29 -14.57 27.50
CA GLY A 38 -30.63 -15.17 27.44
C GLY A 38 -31.68 -14.29 26.74
N ASN A 39 -31.30 -13.11 26.27
CA ASN A 39 -32.15 -12.24 25.46
C ASN A 39 -31.76 -12.37 23.98
N MET A 40 -32.71 -12.83 23.16
CA MET A 40 -32.53 -13.04 21.71
C MET A 40 -31.94 -11.81 20.98
N PHE A 41 -32.31 -10.59 21.40
CA PHE A 41 -31.80 -9.37 20.78
C PHE A 41 -30.30 -9.18 21.03
N TYR A 42 -29.87 -9.30 22.29
CA TYR A 42 -28.46 -9.18 22.67
C TYR A 42 -27.64 -10.37 22.16
N GLU A 43 -28.21 -11.56 22.15
CA GLU A 43 -27.56 -12.76 21.61
C GLU A 43 -27.24 -12.60 20.12
N THR A 44 -28.19 -12.08 19.35
CA THR A 44 -27.99 -11.80 17.92
C THR A 44 -26.87 -10.77 17.70
N ILE A 45 -26.82 -9.71 18.51
CA ILE A 45 -25.76 -8.69 18.44
C ILE A 45 -24.39 -9.30 18.78
N GLY A 46 -24.33 -10.12 19.84
CA GLY A 46 -23.11 -10.81 20.26
C GLY A 46 -22.54 -11.70 19.16
N ILE A 47 -23.37 -12.58 18.60
CA ILE A 47 -22.98 -13.49 17.51
C ILE A 47 -22.56 -12.70 16.26
N ALA A 48 -23.35 -11.70 15.84
CA ALA A 48 -23.01 -10.87 14.70
C ALA A 48 -21.67 -10.13 14.89
N GLY A 49 -21.42 -9.61 16.10
CA GLY A 49 -20.16 -8.97 16.45
C GLY A 49 -18.95 -9.90 16.36
N PHE A 50 -19.09 -11.15 16.83
CA PHE A 50 -18.05 -12.16 16.67
C PHE A 50 -17.79 -12.52 15.20
N ILE A 51 -18.83 -12.70 14.41
CA ILE A 51 -18.70 -12.99 12.97
C ILE A 51 -18.02 -11.82 12.25
N LEU A 52 -18.42 -10.59 12.53
CA LEU A 52 -17.79 -9.38 11.97
C LEU A 52 -16.31 -9.29 12.35
N GLY A 53 -15.99 -9.49 13.62
CA GLY A 53 -14.60 -9.50 14.08
C GLY A 53 -13.77 -10.59 13.41
N PHE A 54 -14.32 -11.79 13.23
CA PHE A 54 -13.65 -12.90 12.55
C PHE A 54 -13.40 -12.60 11.07
N ILE A 55 -14.39 -12.05 10.36
CA ILE A 55 -14.22 -11.61 8.96
C ILE A 55 -13.15 -10.52 8.87
N GLY A 56 -13.17 -9.54 9.79
CA GLY A 56 -12.15 -8.50 9.87
C GLY A 56 -10.73 -9.06 10.05
N ALA A 57 -10.56 -10.06 10.92
CA ALA A 57 -9.30 -10.76 11.12
C ALA A 57 -8.81 -11.45 9.82
N LEU A 58 -9.69 -12.14 9.11
CA LEU A 58 -9.36 -12.81 7.85
C LEU A 58 -8.93 -11.81 6.76
N VAL A 59 -9.62 -10.67 6.66
CA VAL A 59 -9.26 -9.61 5.70
C VAL A 59 -7.87 -9.06 6.00
N LEU A 60 -7.57 -8.76 7.27
CA LEU A 60 -6.25 -8.27 7.66
C LEU A 60 -5.15 -9.31 7.44
N LEU A 61 -5.43 -10.58 7.73
CA LEU A 61 -4.50 -11.68 7.48
C LEU A 61 -4.18 -11.79 5.98
N TYR A 62 -5.21 -11.71 5.13
CA TYR A 62 -5.06 -11.74 3.68
C TYR A 62 -4.21 -10.57 3.18
N CYS A 63 -4.50 -9.34 3.63
CA CYS A 63 -3.69 -8.17 3.31
C CYS A 63 -2.23 -8.31 3.78
N ALA A 64 -2.02 -8.86 4.99
CA ALA A 64 -0.68 -9.10 5.53
C ALA A 64 0.10 -10.11 4.69
N LEU A 65 -0.53 -11.18 4.22
CA LEU A 65 0.09 -12.17 3.34
C LEU A 65 0.50 -11.56 1.99
N ILE A 66 -0.36 -10.74 1.38
CA ILE A 66 -0.01 -10.02 0.15
C ILE A 66 1.17 -9.10 0.38
N LEU A 67 1.14 -8.30 1.44
CA LEU A 67 2.24 -7.39 1.79
C LEU A 67 3.54 -8.16 2.04
N PHE A 68 3.47 -9.31 2.69
CA PHE A 68 4.62 -10.17 2.91
C PHE A 68 5.25 -10.64 1.59
N VAL A 69 4.44 -11.10 0.63
CA VAL A 69 4.92 -11.48 -0.70
C VAL A 69 5.59 -10.31 -1.40
N TYR A 70 5.00 -9.11 -1.34
CA TYR A 70 5.60 -7.90 -1.89
C TYR A 70 6.95 -7.56 -1.25
N ILE A 71 7.05 -7.68 0.07
CA ILE A 71 8.31 -7.45 0.81
C ILE A 71 9.38 -8.46 0.35
N VAL A 72 9.02 -9.73 0.18
CA VAL A 72 9.96 -10.76 -0.32
C VAL A 72 10.46 -10.42 -1.72
N ILE A 73 9.56 -10.01 -2.63
CA ILE A 73 9.95 -9.59 -3.99
C ILE A 73 10.88 -8.38 -3.95
N LEU A 74 10.54 -7.35 -3.16
CA LEU A 74 11.38 -6.16 -3.00
C LEU A 74 12.75 -6.50 -2.40
N ALA A 75 12.78 -7.37 -1.39
CA ALA A 75 14.02 -7.84 -0.78
C ALA A 75 14.89 -8.63 -1.78
N ALA A 76 14.28 -9.42 -2.67
CA ALA A 76 15.02 -10.14 -3.70
C ALA A 76 15.60 -9.21 -4.77
N ILE A 77 14.82 -8.22 -5.23
CA ILE A 77 15.23 -7.30 -6.32
C ILE A 77 16.22 -6.25 -5.82
N PHE A 78 16.01 -5.67 -4.64
CA PHE A 78 16.84 -4.57 -4.13
C PHE A 78 17.74 -5.00 -2.98
N GLY A 79 17.20 -5.80 -2.05
CA GLY A 79 17.93 -6.21 -0.84
C GLY A 79 19.14 -7.09 -1.15
N ILE A 80 18.98 -8.13 -1.97
CA ILE A 80 20.08 -9.05 -2.32
C ILE A 80 21.20 -8.31 -3.07
N PRO A 81 20.93 -7.52 -4.14
CA PRO A 81 21.98 -6.75 -4.80
C PRO A 81 22.64 -5.72 -3.88
N ALA A 82 21.87 -5.02 -3.04
CA ALA A 82 22.43 -4.08 -2.07
C ALA A 82 23.35 -4.78 -1.06
N TYR A 83 22.97 -5.97 -0.59
CA TYR A 83 23.79 -6.76 0.32
C TYR A 83 25.08 -7.27 -0.34
N LEU A 84 25.03 -7.68 -1.61
CA LEU A 84 26.22 -8.06 -2.36
C LEU A 84 27.19 -6.88 -2.55
N ILE A 85 26.67 -5.70 -2.89
CA ILE A 85 27.45 -4.46 -2.97
C ILE A 85 28.09 -4.16 -1.62
N TYR A 86 27.34 -4.28 -0.52
CA TYR A 86 27.85 -4.11 0.83
C TYR A 86 29.01 -5.07 1.16
N LEU A 87 28.89 -6.35 0.81
CA LEU A 87 29.95 -7.34 1.06
C LEU A 87 31.23 -7.04 0.27
N VAL A 88 31.11 -6.49 -0.94
CA VAL A 88 32.26 -6.16 -1.80
C VAL A 88 32.93 -4.86 -1.39
N LEU A 89 32.16 -3.82 -1.08
CA LEU A 89 32.65 -2.47 -0.81
C LEU A 89 32.91 -2.21 0.68
N GLY A 90 32.31 -2.97 1.59
CA GLY A 90 32.30 -2.67 3.02
C GLY A 90 31.33 -1.54 3.37
N LEU A 91 31.06 -1.39 4.68
CA LEU A 91 30.02 -0.51 5.20
C LEU A 91 30.22 0.95 4.79
N GLU A 92 31.43 1.47 4.97
CA GLU A 92 31.76 2.88 4.72
C GLU A 92 31.51 3.27 3.25
N TYR A 93 32.04 2.50 2.30
CA TYR A 93 31.90 2.79 0.88
C TYR A 93 30.49 2.51 0.36
N SER A 94 29.77 1.53 0.93
CA SER A 94 28.36 1.27 0.58
C SER A 94 27.43 2.44 0.96
N ILE A 95 27.67 3.08 2.11
CA ILE A 95 26.91 4.27 2.54
C ILE A 95 27.21 5.45 1.62
N ILE A 96 28.49 5.69 1.31
CA ILE A 96 28.89 6.76 0.38
C ILE A 96 28.24 6.56 -0.99
N LEU A 97 28.24 5.33 -1.51
CA LEU A 97 27.59 4.99 -2.77
C LEU A 97 26.07 5.24 -2.72
N ALA A 98 25.39 4.84 -1.64
CA ALA A 98 23.96 5.07 -1.47
C ALA A 98 23.63 6.57 -1.44
N VAL A 99 24.44 7.38 -0.75
CA VAL A 99 24.30 8.84 -0.73
C VAL A 99 24.50 9.45 -2.11
N ALA A 100 25.53 9.01 -2.85
CA ALA A 100 25.80 9.50 -4.20
C ALA A 100 24.64 9.20 -5.17
N ILE A 101 24.14 7.96 -5.17
CA ILE A 101 22.98 7.55 -5.97
C ILE A 101 21.74 8.37 -5.57
N GLY A 102 21.54 8.58 -4.27
CA GLY A 102 20.44 9.40 -3.74
C GLY A 102 20.49 10.84 -4.26
N ILE A 103 21.66 11.48 -4.23
CA ILE A 103 21.85 12.84 -4.76
C ILE A 103 21.57 12.89 -6.26
N ILE A 104 22.08 11.93 -7.04
CA ILE A 104 21.84 11.86 -8.49
C ILE A 104 20.35 11.71 -8.79
N ALA A 105 19.65 10.82 -8.08
CA ALA A 105 18.22 10.64 -8.23
C ALA A 105 17.43 11.91 -7.89
N LEU A 106 17.83 12.63 -6.85
CA LEU A 106 17.21 13.89 -6.43
C LEU A 106 17.40 14.98 -7.50
N VAL A 107 18.61 15.12 -8.03
CA VAL A 107 18.92 16.04 -9.14
C VAL A 107 18.09 15.69 -10.37
N TYR A 108 18.03 14.41 -10.75
CA TYR A 108 17.22 13.95 -11.87
C TYR A 108 15.73 14.25 -11.70
N LEU A 109 15.20 14.10 -10.48
CA LEU A 109 13.80 14.37 -10.19
C LEU A 109 13.48 15.87 -10.22
N ILE A 110 14.42 16.72 -9.82
CA ILE A 110 14.33 18.18 -9.97
C ILE A 110 14.39 18.55 -11.46
N GLU A 111 15.34 18.01 -12.22
CA GLU A 111 15.47 18.25 -13.66
C GLU A 111 14.20 17.84 -14.41
N ALA A 112 13.68 16.64 -14.15
CA ALA A 112 12.44 16.14 -14.75
C ALA A 112 11.21 17.01 -14.38
N ARG A 113 11.22 17.69 -13.23
CA ARG A 113 10.18 18.68 -12.87
C ARG A 113 10.33 20.00 -13.63
N THR A 114 11.55 20.36 -14.02
CA THR A 114 11.87 21.63 -14.72
C THR A 114 11.76 21.55 -16.23
N VAL A 115 11.75 20.35 -16.81
CA VAL A 115 11.54 20.18 -18.25
C VAL A 115 10.04 20.19 -18.54
N GLU A 116 9.49 21.38 -18.73
CA GLU A 116 8.20 21.57 -19.38
C GLU A 116 8.33 20.98 -20.80
N VAL A 117 7.61 19.88 -21.08
CA VAL A 117 7.60 19.27 -22.42
C VAL A 117 6.86 20.21 -23.35
N GLN A 118 7.55 21.22 -23.88
CA GLN A 118 7.04 22.11 -24.91
C GLN A 118 6.74 21.27 -26.14
N HIS A 119 5.47 20.88 -26.29
CA HIS A 119 4.94 20.31 -27.51
C HIS A 119 4.93 21.44 -28.55
N TYR A 120 6.06 21.68 -29.19
CA TYR A 120 6.08 22.39 -30.46
C TYR A 120 5.40 21.49 -31.49
N THR A 121 4.07 21.59 -31.58
CA THR A 121 3.33 21.14 -32.75
C THR A 121 3.79 21.98 -33.93
N ILE A 122 4.84 21.52 -34.61
CA ILE A 122 5.19 22.02 -35.93
C ILE A 122 4.06 21.52 -36.85
N THR A 123 3.04 22.34 -37.03
CA THR A 123 2.06 22.17 -38.10
C THR A 123 2.82 22.35 -39.41
N LEU A 124 3.32 21.25 -39.95
CA LEU A 124 3.88 21.18 -41.30
C LEU A 124 2.76 21.46 -42.28
N ASN A 125 2.61 22.73 -42.64
CA ASN A 125 1.79 23.14 -43.76
C ASN A 125 2.42 22.55 -45.03
N PRO A 126 1.77 21.63 -45.76
CA PRO A 126 2.40 20.82 -46.80
C PRO A 126 2.85 21.60 -48.05
N HIS A 127 2.76 22.93 -48.04
CA HIS A 127 3.02 23.79 -49.19
C HIS A 127 4.31 24.63 -49.12
N ARG A 128 5.11 24.55 -48.05
CA ARG A 128 6.42 25.22 -47.99
C ARG A 128 7.57 24.25 -47.77
N ARG A 129 8.44 24.14 -48.78
CA ARG A 129 9.76 23.50 -48.68
C ARG A 129 10.63 24.33 -47.72
N TYR A 130 10.96 23.77 -46.56
CA TYR A 130 12.05 24.28 -45.73
C TYR A 130 13.26 23.37 -45.90
N ILE A 131 14.37 23.98 -46.33
CA ILE A 131 15.68 23.32 -46.47
C ILE A 131 16.32 23.32 -45.07
N ILE A 132 16.45 22.15 -44.47
CA ILE A 132 17.25 21.96 -43.25
C ILE A 132 18.71 21.95 -43.70
N LYS A 133 19.47 23.00 -43.36
CA LYS A 133 20.93 22.99 -43.46
C LYS A 133 21.48 22.27 -42.23
N ARG A 134 22.32 21.28 -42.51
CA ARG A 134 23.09 20.50 -41.53
C ARG A 134 24.13 21.35 -40.83
#